data_AF-A0A1I7T440-F1
#
_entry.id   AF-A0A1I7T440-F1
#
_cell.length_a   1.000
_cell.length_b   1.000
_cell.length_c   1.000
_cell.angle_alpha   90.00
_cell.angle_beta   90.00
_cell.angle_gamma   90.00
#
_symmetry.space_group_name_H-M   'P 1'
#
loop_
_entity.id
_entity.type
_entity.pdbx_description
1 polymer ?
#
loop_
_entity_poly.entity_id
_entity_poly.type
_entity_poly.pdbx_seq_one_letter_code
_entity_poly.pdbx_strand_id
1 'polypeptide(L)'
;MAIELHGTISPQERNFDDKNLGTVCWGDNNNVYLIIGNQTLEGKISKPDRPLLVIQKTDSMGDNGEKNAMVKAIVRKKLIFKTRPRPLVISTVV
;
A
#
# COMPACT_ATOMS: atom_id res chain seq x y z
N MET A 1 -1.16 -8.79 0.43
CA MET A 1 0.08 -7.99 0.60
C MET A 1 -0.33 -6.62 1.10
N ALA A 2 0.43 -5.97 1.99
CA ALA A 2 0.14 -4.61 2.45
C ALA A 2 1.25 -3.64 2.01
N ILE A 3 0.89 -2.38 1.78
CA ILE A 3 1.80 -1.28 1.46
C ILE A 3 1.75 -0.27 2.60
N GLU A 4 2.91 0.14 3.10
CA GLU A 4 3.07 1.13 4.16
C GLU A 4 3.92 2.29 3.67
N LEU A 5 3.39 3.51 3.86
CA LEU A 5 3.98 4.76 3.40
C LEU A 5 4.16 5.68 4.61
N HIS A 6 5.37 6.23 4.79
CA HIS A 6 5.58 7.32 5.75
C HIS A 6 5.21 8.66 5.09
N GLY A 7 4.02 9.14 5.39
CA GLY A 7 3.49 10.39 4.86
C GLY A 7 2.02 10.25 4.48
N THR A 8 1.52 11.24 3.76
CA THR A 8 0.14 11.27 3.26
C THR A 8 0.14 11.25 1.74
N ILE A 9 -0.78 10.49 1.16
CA ILE A 9 -1.04 10.52 -0.28
C ILE A 9 -2.16 11.53 -0.51
N SER A 10 -1.93 12.52 -1.36
CA SER A 10 -2.92 13.54 -1.70
C SER A 10 -3.45 13.29 -3.12
N PRO A 11 -4.76 13.08 -3.29
CA PRO A 11 -5.37 13.01 -4.61
C PRO A 11 -5.39 14.42 -5.24
N GLN A 12 -5.31 14.49 -6.57
CA GLN A 12 -5.55 15.77 -7.28
C GLN A 12 -7.03 16.21 -7.17
N GLU A 13 -7.94 15.24 -7.06
CA GLU A 13 -9.37 15.45 -6.80
C GLU A 13 -9.73 15.05 -5.36
N ARG A 14 -11.02 15.00 -4.99
CA ARG A 14 -11.43 14.67 -3.62
C ARG A 14 -11.17 13.21 -3.21
N ASN A 15 -11.11 12.27 -4.14
CA ASN A 15 -11.02 10.83 -3.88
C ASN A 15 -10.08 10.09 -4.85
N PHE A 16 -9.80 8.83 -4.52
CA PHE A 16 -8.97 7.90 -5.31
C PHE A 16 -9.81 6.83 -6.03
N ASP A 17 -11.14 6.94 -6.00
CA ASP A 17 -12.04 5.90 -6.52
C ASP A 17 -11.81 5.69 -8.02
N ASP A 18 -11.68 4.42 -8.41
CA ASP A 18 -11.38 3.96 -9.77
C ASP A 18 -10.11 4.56 -10.43
N LYS A 19 -9.24 5.19 -9.64
CA LYS A 19 -7.98 5.77 -10.14
C LYS A 19 -6.80 4.88 -9.86
N ASN A 20 -5.91 4.80 -10.85
CA ASN A 20 -4.60 4.23 -10.63
C ASN A 20 -3.76 5.22 -9.82
N LEU A 21 -3.38 4.82 -8.61
CA LEU A 21 -2.53 5.62 -7.73
C LEU A 21 -1.09 5.72 -8.25
N GLY A 22 -0.59 4.66 -8.88
CA GLY A 22 0.81 4.55 -9.27
C GLY A 22 1.26 3.12 -9.55
N THR A 23 2.55 2.97 -9.83
CA THR A 23 3.15 1.70 -10.25
C THR A 23 4.17 1.22 -9.24
N VAL A 24 4.09 -0.06 -8.86
CA VAL A 24 5.13 -0.75 -8.09
C VAL A 24 6.10 -1.42 -9.06
N CYS A 25 7.39 -1.10 -8.93
CA CYS A 25 8.48 -1.69 -9.71
C CYS A 25 9.39 -2.51 -8.78
N TRP A 26 9.74 -3.72 -9.21
CA TRP A 26 10.66 -4.60 -8.48
C TRP A 26 12.08 -4.36 -8.98
N GLY A 27 12.98 -4.02 -8.06
CA GLY A 27 14.41 -3.93 -8.35
C GLY A 27 15.16 -5.15 -7.80
N ASP A 28 16.49 -5.06 -7.87
CA ASP A 28 17.37 -6.09 -7.34
C ASP A 28 17.43 -6.05 -5.80
N ASN A 29 17.91 -7.14 -5.19
CA ASN A 29 18.21 -7.21 -3.74
C ASN A 29 17.06 -6.82 -2.79
N ASN A 30 15.81 -7.18 -3.11
CA ASN A 30 14.59 -6.81 -2.36
C ASN A 30 14.27 -5.31 -2.36
N ASN A 31 14.90 -4.52 -3.23
CA ASN A 31 14.51 -3.13 -3.43
C ASN A 31 13.19 -3.08 -4.21
N VAL A 32 12.32 -2.17 -3.77
CA VAL A 32 11.03 -1.94 -4.43
C VAL A 32 10.87 -0.44 -4.60
N TYR A 33 10.44 -0.04 -5.79
CA TYR A 33 10.15 1.34 -6.11
C TYR A 33 8.65 1.52 -6.29
N LEU A 34 8.11 2.62 -5.76
CA LEU A 34 6.74 3.03 -5.98
C LEU A 34 6.76 4.38 -6.70
N ILE A 35 6.17 4.42 -7.88
CA ILE A 35 6.07 5.62 -8.71
C ILE A 35 4.65 6.16 -8.57
N ILE A 36 4.50 7.36 -8.01
CA ILE A 36 3.22 8.08 -7.87
C ILE A 36 3.42 9.45 -8.50
N GLY A 37 2.71 9.73 -9.60
CA GLY A 37 2.92 10.94 -10.39
C GLY A 37 4.39 11.10 -10.80
N ASN A 38 4.98 12.26 -10.51
CA ASN A 38 6.38 12.58 -10.83
C ASN A 38 7.36 12.23 -9.70
N GLN A 39 6.96 11.38 -8.75
CA GLN A 39 7.76 11.01 -7.60
C GLN A 39 8.07 9.51 -7.61
N THR A 40 9.31 9.18 -7.24
CA THR A 40 9.78 7.82 -6.98
C THR A 40 10.04 7.66 -5.49
N LEU A 41 9.44 6.65 -4.89
CA LEU A 41 9.66 6.26 -3.51
C LEU A 41 10.44 4.94 -3.51
N GLU A 42 11.59 4.96 -2.85
CA GLU A 42 12.40 3.76 -2.63
C GLU A 42 11.95 3.08 -1.32
N GLY A 43 11.73 1.78 -1.41
CA GLY A 43 11.25 0.95 -0.32
C GLY A 43 11.84 -0.46 -0.38
N LYS A 44 11.38 -1.30 0.54
CA LYS A 44 11.84 -2.68 0.67
C LYS A 44 10.72 -3.60 1.13
N ILE A 45 10.92 -4.89 0.92
CA ILE A 45 10.07 -5.91 1.52
C ILE A 45 10.45 -6.07 3.00
N SER A 46 9.46 -6.04 3.89
CA SER A 46 9.65 -6.24 5.33
C SER A 46 8.66 -7.27 5.89
N LYS A 47 9.09 -8.01 6.91
CA LYS A 47 8.23 -8.87 7.72
C LYS A 47 7.81 -8.06 8.96
N PRO A 48 6.51 -7.91 9.25
CA PRO A 48 6.06 -7.28 10.48
C PRO A 48 6.39 -8.19 11.69
N ASP A 49 6.67 -7.59 12.85
CA ASP A 49 6.98 -8.32 14.09
C ASP A 49 5.88 -9.30 14.50
N ARG A 50 4.63 -8.94 14.17
CA ARG A 50 3.44 -9.79 14.33
C ARG A 50 2.62 -9.76 13.04
N PRO A 51 2.11 -10.92 12.56
CA PRO A 51 1.18 -10.94 11.44
C PRO A 51 -0.05 -10.06 11.70
N LEU A 52 -0.52 -9.35 10.68
CA LEU A 52 -1.70 -8.49 10.80
C LEU A 52 -2.93 -9.21 10.24
N LEU A 53 -4.04 -9.16 10.97
CA LEU A 53 -5.32 -9.72 10.54
C LEU A 53 -6.15 -8.62 9.86
N VAL A 54 -6.61 -8.88 8.64
CA VAL A 54 -7.53 -8.00 7.91
C VAL A 54 -8.94 -8.51 8.15
N ILE A 55 -9.78 -7.67 8.77
CA ILE A 55 -11.15 -8.00 9.15
C ILE A 55 -12.09 -7.00 8.47
N GLN A 56 -13.11 -7.49 7.79
CA GLN A 56 -14.23 -6.69 7.31
C GLN A 56 -15.38 -6.80 8.31
N LYS A 57 -15.76 -5.67 8.92
CA LYS A 57 -16.99 -5.59 9.71
C LYS A 57 -18.18 -5.74 8.77
N THR A 58 -19.17 -6.53 9.15
CA THR A 58 -20.44 -6.60 8.44
C THR A 58 -21.46 -5.77 9.21
N ASP A 59 -22.03 -4.76 8.57
CA ASP A 59 -23.01 -3.86 9.20
C ASP A 59 -24.41 -4.49 9.29
N SER A 60 -24.57 -5.70 8.74
CA SER A 60 -25.76 -6.51 8.90
C SER A 60 -25.87 -6.95 10.37
N MET A 61 -26.70 -6.26 11.15
CA MET A 61 -27.25 -6.80 12.39
C MET A 61 -27.88 -8.15 12.03
N GLY A 62 -27.28 -9.25 12.47
CA GLY A 62 -28.02 -10.51 12.51
C GLY A 62 -29.23 -10.34 13.42
N ASP A 63 -30.29 -11.12 13.19
CA ASP A 63 -31.56 -11.07 13.94
C ASP A 63 -31.39 -11.08 15.48
N ASN A 64 -30.22 -11.51 15.99
CA ASN A 64 -29.88 -11.57 17.42
C ASN A 64 -28.95 -10.46 17.95
N GLY A 65 -28.67 -9.40 17.19
CA GLY A 65 -27.79 -8.30 17.64
C GLY A 65 -26.30 -8.67 17.74
N GLU A 66 -25.90 -9.82 17.19
CA GLU A 66 -24.51 -10.26 17.14
C GLU A 66 -23.74 -9.51 16.04
N LYS A 67 -22.63 -8.89 16.42
CA LYS A 67 -21.71 -8.22 15.49
C LYS A 67 -20.85 -9.26 14.80
N ASN A 68 -21.19 -9.57 13.56
CA ASN A 68 -20.38 -10.45 12.73
C ASN A 68 -19.20 -9.70 12.11
N ALA A 69 -18.07 -10.40 11.95
CA ALA A 69 -16.89 -9.87 11.31
C ALA A 69 -16.21 -10.97 10.48
N MET A 70 -15.92 -10.66 9.22
CA MET A 70 -15.34 -11.61 8.29
C MET A 70 -13.83 -11.41 8.22
N VAL A 71 -13.07 -12.48 8.49
CA VAL A 71 -11.63 -12.48 8.25
C VAL A 71 -11.37 -12.53 6.74
N LYS A 72 -10.66 -11.53 6.21
CA LYS A 72 -10.34 -11.43 4.77
C LYS A 72 -8.94 -11.91 4.43
N ALA A 73 -7.96 -11.62 5.28
CA ALA A 73 -6.56 -11.96 5.00
C ALA A 73 -5.69 -11.96 6.25
N ILE A 74 -4.55 -12.63 6.16
CA ILE A 74 -3.44 -12.53 7.13
C ILE A 74 -2.22 -11.96 6.39
N VAL A 75 -1.77 -10.78 6.81
CA VAL A 75 -0.59 -10.11 6.24
C VAL A 75 0.66 -10.52 7.01
N ARG A 76 1.54 -11.26 6.33
CA ARG A 76 2.84 -11.73 6.88
C ARG A 76 4.05 -11.02 6.27
N LYS A 77 3.85 -10.23 5.21
CA LYS A 77 4.86 -9.42 4.53
C LYS A 77 4.22 -8.11 4.08
N LYS A 78 4.97 -7.02 4.14
CA LYS A 78 4.57 -5.69 3.68
C LYS A 78 5.67 -5.04 2.84
N LEU A 79 5.28 -4.16 1.94
CA LEU A 79 6.17 -3.20 1.28
C LEU A 79 6.23 -1.95 2.15
N ILE A 80 7.42 -1.47 2.46
CA ILE A 80 7.61 -0.31 3.33
C ILE A 80 8.42 0.77 2.63
N PHE A 81 7.85 1.97 2.55
CA PHE A 81 8.43 3.14 1.90
C PHE A 81 8.61 4.24 2.96
N LYS A 82 9.82 4.33 3.52
CA LYS A 82 10.18 5.26 4.61
C LYS A 82 11.01 6.45 4.14
N THR A 83 11.62 6.34 2.97
CA THR A 83 12.53 7.33 2.43
C THR A 83 11.75 8.48 1.80
N ARG A 84 12.30 9.70 1.86
CA ARG A 84 11.70 10.89 1.23
C ARG A 84 11.54 10.64 -0.28
N PRO A 85 10.38 10.97 -0.88
CA PRO A 85 10.18 10.86 -2.32
C PRO A 85 11.23 11.66 -3.10
N ARG A 86 11.78 11.05 -4.15
CA ARG A 86 12.72 11.67 -5.09
C ARG A 86 11.98 12.02 -6.39
N PRO A 87 12.40 13.06 -7.13
CA PRO A 87 11.89 13.28 -8.48
C PRO A 87 12.09 12.04 -9.35
N LEU A 88 11.11 11.75 -10.22
CA LEU A 88 11.25 10.68 -11.22
C LEU A 88 12.35 11.07 -12.21
N VAL A 89 13.36 10.20 -12.34
CA VAL A 89 14.45 10.36 -13.31
C VAL A 89 14.18 9.41 -14.48
N ILE A 90 13.98 9.97 -15.66
CA ILE A 90 13.84 9.21 -16.90
C ILE A 90 15.20 9.26 -17.60
N SER A 91 15.89 8.12 -17.70
CA SER A 91 17.07 7.99 -18.55
C SER A 91 16.62 7.51 -19.92
N THR A 92 16.67 8.40 -20.90
CA THR A 92 16.54 8.00 -22.31
C THR A 92 17.90 7.49 -22.75
N VAL A 93 18.03 6.18 -22.93
CA VAL A 93 19.19 5.62 -23.64
C VAL A 93 18.93 5.93 -25.13
N VAL A 94 19.75 6.81 -25.70
CA VAL A 94 19.78 7.09 -27.15
C VAL A 94 20.79 6.15 -27.79
#